data_AF-A0A177MC89-F1
#
_entry.id   AF-A0A177MC89-F1
#
_cell.length_a   1.000
_cell.length_b   1.000
_cell.length_c   1.000
_cell.angle_alpha   90.00
_cell.angle_beta   90.00
_cell.angle_gamma   90.00
#
_symmetry.space_group_name_H-M   'P 1'
#
loop_
_entity.id
_entity.type
_entity.pdbx_description
1 polymer ?
#
loop_
_entity_poly.entity_id
_entity_poly.type
_entity_poly.pdbx_seq_one_letter_code
_entity_poly.pdbx_strand_id
1 'polypeptide(L)'
;MKTFYTICWVVMALVLNGCAAVGDKHADVSSAGKTLRATGYSRFDDSGKLAVNQRWLQAQQAAKLDAYRGLADLLYQEKLGNQTTVGAQVMRDEVYRVYLDSYLREARAADYRTVRDSLKTTLELHLSPRFYQCMSGDTVLAGQCLQEDNKLAFTRLGYKTATVTSANLACGSRDCSDQYYVSGFSKKPNVVDDTLLEAGLYDVEWIANTGLRTIFQYLLINGFYSAL
;
A
#
# COMPACT_ATOMS: atom_id res chain seq x y z
N MET A 1 65.23 -20.64 24.79
CA MET A 1 64.14 -20.01 25.57
C MET A 1 63.99 -18.51 25.30
N LYS A 2 65.08 -17.71 25.24
CA LYS A 2 64.98 -16.25 24.95
C LYS A 2 64.47 -15.91 23.53
N THR A 3 64.77 -16.74 22.54
CA THR A 3 64.33 -16.56 21.14
C THR A 3 62.85 -16.83 20.91
N PHE A 4 62.21 -17.63 21.77
CA PHE A 4 60.77 -17.92 21.69
C PHE A 4 59.93 -16.74 22.20
N TYR A 5 60.40 -16.04 23.24
CA TYR A 5 59.76 -14.83 23.77
C TYR A 5 59.79 -13.67 22.77
N THR A 6 60.88 -13.51 22.02
CA THR A 6 60.99 -12.45 21.00
C THR A 6 60.06 -12.68 19.81
N ILE A 7 59.86 -13.94 19.39
CA ILE A 7 58.92 -14.27 18.30
C ILE A 7 57.48 -14.01 18.73
N CYS A 8 57.13 -14.35 19.98
CA CYS A 8 55.78 -14.12 20.51
C CYS A 8 55.44 -12.63 20.62
N TRP A 9 56.42 -11.78 20.95
CA TRP A 9 56.24 -10.32 21.01
C TRP A 9 56.05 -9.67 19.63
N VAL A 10 56.73 -10.17 18.60
CA VAL A 10 56.59 -9.69 17.22
C VAL A 10 55.25 -10.11 16.61
N VAL A 11 54.79 -11.33 16.89
CA VAL A 11 53.48 -11.82 16.42
C VAL A 11 52.33 -11.03 17.06
N MET A 12 52.44 -10.64 18.33
CA MET A 12 51.41 -9.86 19.01
C MET A 12 51.29 -8.41 18.51
N ALA A 13 52.40 -7.81 18.06
CA ALA A 13 52.37 -6.47 17.44
C ALA A 13 51.69 -6.45 16.06
N LEU A 14 51.68 -7.60 15.36
CA LEU A 14 51.11 -7.73 14.02
C LEU A 14 49.57 -7.83 14.00
N VAL A 15 48.94 -8.20 15.14
CA VAL A 15 47.48 -8.34 15.25
C VAL A 15 46.79 -7.00 15.55
N LEU A 16 47.53 -5.96 15.94
CA LEU A 16 46.97 -4.65 16.33
C LEU A 16 46.79 -3.66 15.17
N ASN A 17 47.22 -3.97 13.95
CA ASN A 17 47.08 -3.11 12.76
C ASN A 17 45.99 -3.62 11.78
N GLY A 18 44.82 -3.96 12.30
CA GLY A 18 43.78 -4.65 11.52
C GLY A 18 42.36 -4.11 11.72
N CYS A 19 42.15 -2.78 11.69
CA CYS A 19 40.82 -2.19 11.42
C CYS A 19 40.96 -0.74 10.97
N ALA A 20 41.39 -0.54 9.72
CA ALA A 20 41.08 0.69 9.01
C ALA A 20 39.70 0.49 8.38
N ALA A 21 38.67 1.06 9.01
CA ALA A 21 37.35 1.14 8.41
C ALA A 21 37.47 1.88 7.07
N VAL A 22 37.16 1.17 5.97
CA VAL A 22 36.95 1.78 4.67
C VAL A 22 35.77 2.73 4.84
N GLY A 23 36.08 4.03 4.85
CA GLY A 23 35.08 5.08 4.85
C GLY A 23 34.34 5.03 3.53
N ASP A 24 33.14 4.48 3.55
CA ASP A 24 32.21 4.53 2.43
C ASP A 24 31.96 6.00 2.10
N LYS A 25 32.15 6.35 0.82
CA LYS A 25 31.74 7.65 0.31
C LYS A 25 30.22 7.65 0.29
N HIS A 26 29.60 8.02 1.39
CA HIS A 26 28.17 8.35 1.40
C HIS A 26 27.97 9.47 0.38
N ALA A 27 27.33 9.12 -0.74
CA ALA A 27 26.80 10.10 -1.67
C ALA A 27 25.99 11.11 -0.87
N ASP A 28 26.32 12.39 -1.04
CA ASP A 28 25.67 13.53 -0.41
C ASP A 28 24.14 13.42 -0.60
N VAL A 29 23.46 12.80 0.36
CA VAL A 29 22.00 12.88 0.47
C VAL A 29 21.77 14.29 0.96
N SER A 30 21.30 15.15 0.06
CA SER A 30 21.04 16.56 0.32
C SER A 30 20.33 16.72 1.67
N SER A 31 21.07 17.25 2.64
CA SER A 31 20.63 17.43 4.04
C SER A 31 19.45 18.41 4.16
N ALA A 32 19.20 19.20 3.11
CA ALA A 32 17.99 19.97 2.94
C ALA A 32 16.91 19.09 2.29
N GLY A 33 15.77 18.92 2.95
CA GLY A 33 14.63 18.20 2.38
C GLY A 33 14.27 18.69 0.97
N LYS A 34 13.80 17.78 0.12
CA LYS A 34 13.49 18.05 -1.29
C LYS A 34 12.00 18.19 -1.49
N THR A 35 11.52 19.21 -2.19
CA THR A 35 10.09 19.33 -2.52
C THR A 35 9.84 18.88 -3.96
N LEU A 36 9.01 17.86 -4.14
CA LEU A 36 8.49 17.44 -5.44
C LEU A 36 7.21 18.23 -5.75
N ARG A 37 7.05 18.62 -7.02
CA ARG A 37 5.87 19.35 -7.50
C ARG A 37 5.38 18.73 -8.80
N ALA A 38 4.08 18.51 -8.89
CA ALA A 38 3.44 18.02 -10.10
C ALA A 38 2.15 18.80 -10.39
N THR A 39 1.84 18.96 -11.67
CA THR A 39 0.63 19.66 -12.11
C THR A 39 -0.30 18.71 -12.83
N GLY A 40 -1.59 18.83 -12.56
CA GLY A 40 -2.64 18.09 -13.25
C GLY A 40 -3.70 19.00 -13.84
N TYR A 41 -4.39 18.50 -14.84
CA TYR A 41 -5.39 19.24 -15.60
C TYR A 41 -6.72 18.48 -15.63
N SER A 42 -7.82 19.23 -15.67
CA SER A 42 -9.15 18.69 -15.96
C SER A 42 -9.96 19.68 -16.77
N ARG A 43 -11.01 19.23 -17.44
CA ARG A 43 -11.96 20.10 -18.14
C ARG A 43 -13.23 20.26 -17.31
N PHE A 44 -13.88 21.41 -17.42
CA PHE A 44 -15.21 21.59 -16.86
C PHE A 44 -16.23 20.75 -17.63
N ASP A 45 -17.29 20.32 -16.93
CA ASP A 45 -18.42 19.66 -17.56
C ASP A 45 -19.36 20.71 -18.18
N ASP A 46 -19.35 20.80 -19.50
CA ASP A 46 -20.15 21.73 -20.28
C ASP A 46 -21.51 21.17 -20.70
N SER A 47 -21.88 19.96 -20.25
CA SER A 47 -23.13 19.28 -20.64
C SER A 47 -24.41 19.93 -20.09
N GLY A 48 -24.28 20.92 -19.21
CA GLY A 48 -25.42 21.58 -18.56
C GLY A 48 -26.09 20.77 -17.44
N LYS A 49 -25.70 19.50 -17.25
CA LYS A 49 -26.35 18.56 -16.31
C LYS A 49 -26.07 18.84 -14.84
N LEU A 50 -24.94 19.47 -14.54
CA LEU A 50 -24.48 19.73 -13.18
C LEU A 50 -24.69 21.18 -12.78
N ALA A 51 -24.94 21.43 -11.50
CA ALA A 51 -24.90 22.78 -10.95
C ALA A 51 -23.47 23.35 -10.99
N VAL A 52 -23.31 24.67 -11.01
CA VAL A 52 -21.99 25.33 -11.11
C VAL A 52 -21.01 24.83 -10.03
N ASN A 53 -21.47 24.73 -8.79
CA ASN A 53 -20.66 24.23 -7.67
C ASN A 53 -20.26 22.75 -7.85
N GLN A 54 -21.15 21.92 -8.41
CA GLN A 54 -20.87 20.51 -8.66
C GLN A 54 -19.85 20.33 -9.79
N ARG A 55 -19.97 21.12 -10.87
CA ARG A 55 -18.97 21.14 -11.96
C ARG A 55 -17.59 21.53 -11.44
N TRP A 56 -17.53 22.55 -10.58
CA TRP A 56 -16.28 23.00 -9.99
C TRP A 56 -15.64 21.92 -9.12
N LEU A 57 -16.43 21.30 -8.22
CA LEU A 57 -15.94 20.23 -7.35
C LEU A 57 -15.45 19.02 -8.17
N GLN A 58 -16.18 18.63 -9.21
CA GLN A 58 -15.77 17.55 -10.10
C GLN A 58 -14.45 17.87 -10.81
N ALA A 59 -14.33 19.05 -11.41
CA ALA A 59 -13.09 19.48 -12.06
C ALA A 59 -11.93 19.50 -11.06
N GLN A 60 -12.14 20.01 -9.85
CA GLN A 60 -11.13 20.03 -8.79
C GLN A 60 -10.66 18.61 -8.41
N GLN A 61 -11.58 17.66 -8.25
CA GLN A 61 -11.24 16.27 -7.94
C GLN A 61 -10.49 15.60 -9.09
N ALA A 62 -10.92 15.81 -10.33
CA ALA A 62 -10.29 15.26 -11.52
C ALA A 62 -8.87 15.82 -11.73
N ALA A 63 -8.69 17.14 -11.65
CA ALA A 63 -7.38 17.77 -11.80
C ALA A 63 -6.41 17.39 -10.66
N LYS A 64 -6.93 17.25 -9.43
CA LYS A 64 -6.15 16.77 -8.30
C LYS A 64 -5.69 15.32 -8.51
N LEU A 65 -6.57 14.44 -9.00
CA LEU A 65 -6.22 13.05 -9.30
C LEU A 65 -5.15 12.96 -10.39
N ASP A 66 -5.26 13.77 -11.44
CA ASP A 66 -4.24 13.85 -12.49
C ASP A 66 -2.88 14.32 -11.95
N ALA A 67 -2.88 15.36 -11.11
CA ALA A 67 -1.67 15.85 -10.46
C ALA A 67 -1.03 14.79 -9.55
N TYR A 68 -1.82 13.96 -8.86
CA TYR A 68 -1.30 12.86 -8.04
C TYR A 68 -0.59 11.80 -8.87
N ARG A 69 -1.06 11.48 -10.08
CA ARG A 69 -0.39 10.51 -10.96
C ARG A 69 1.01 11.00 -11.32
N GLY A 70 1.12 12.23 -11.79
CA GLY A 70 2.42 12.83 -12.11
C GLY A 70 3.34 12.94 -10.88
N LEU A 71 2.77 13.24 -9.70
CA LEU A 71 3.55 13.29 -8.45
C LEU A 71 4.05 11.91 -8.04
N ALA A 72 3.22 10.87 -8.18
CA ALA A 72 3.61 9.49 -7.94
C ALA A 72 4.74 9.08 -8.88
N ASP A 73 4.65 9.37 -10.17
CA ASP A 73 5.71 9.04 -11.13
C ASP A 73 7.05 9.67 -10.75
N LEU A 74 7.06 10.96 -10.40
CA LEU A 74 8.26 11.66 -9.92
C LEU A 74 8.82 11.00 -8.66
N LEU A 75 7.95 10.59 -7.75
CA LEU A 75 8.34 9.95 -6.50
C LEU A 75 8.92 8.55 -6.72
N TYR A 76 8.35 7.75 -7.62
CA TYR A 76 8.89 6.41 -7.96
C TYR A 76 10.27 6.50 -8.65
N GLN A 77 10.49 7.56 -9.44
CA GLN A 77 11.77 7.83 -10.10
C GLN A 77 12.82 8.48 -9.18
N GLU A 78 12.44 8.86 -7.96
CA GLU A 78 13.35 9.49 -7.01
C GLU A 78 14.51 8.56 -6.68
N LYS A 79 15.73 9.08 -6.80
CA LYS A 79 16.95 8.32 -6.51
C LYS A 79 17.21 8.30 -5.01
N LEU A 80 17.58 7.12 -4.52
CA LEU A 80 18.11 6.89 -3.19
C LEU A 80 19.64 6.84 -3.27
N GLY A 81 20.34 7.12 -2.16
CA GLY A 81 21.80 7.24 -2.12
C GLY A 81 22.56 5.98 -2.60
N ASN A 82 21.97 4.80 -2.46
CA ASN A 82 22.61 3.51 -2.76
C ASN A 82 22.49 3.09 -4.24
N GLN A 83 22.50 4.03 -5.19
CA GLN A 83 22.21 3.79 -6.63
C GLN A 83 20.87 3.09 -6.92
N THR A 84 19.98 3.02 -5.94
CA THR A 84 18.64 2.47 -6.05
C THR A 84 17.63 3.60 -6.23
N THR A 85 16.44 3.28 -6.69
CA THR A 85 15.32 4.22 -6.74
C THR A 85 14.27 3.84 -5.72
N VAL A 86 13.42 4.79 -5.35
CA VAL A 86 12.24 4.55 -4.52
C VAL A 86 11.38 3.43 -5.13
N GLY A 87 11.15 3.46 -6.44
CA GLY A 87 10.42 2.40 -7.14
C GLY A 87 11.09 1.03 -7.01
N ALA A 88 12.41 0.94 -7.04
CA ALA A 88 13.11 -0.33 -6.85
C ALA A 88 12.93 -0.89 -5.43
N GLN A 89 12.88 -0.05 -4.40
CA GLN A 89 12.63 -0.50 -3.02
C GLN A 89 11.20 -0.99 -2.83
N VAL A 90 10.21 -0.28 -3.40
CA VAL A 90 8.80 -0.71 -3.38
C VAL A 90 8.59 -2.08 -4.03
N MET A 91 9.36 -2.39 -5.07
CA MET A 91 9.31 -3.71 -5.72
C MET A 91 9.98 -4.82 -4.90
N ARG A 92 10.86 -4.48 -3.95
CA ARG A 92 11.57 -5.46 -3.12
C ARG A 92 10.71 -5.98 -1.96
N ASP A 93 9.97 -5.10 -1.29
CA ASP A 93 9.17 -5.47 -0.11
C ASP A 93 7.92 -4.59 0.03
N GLU A 94 6.82 -5.17 0.50
CA GLU A 94 5.54 -4.50 0.72
C GLU A 94 5.62 -3.39 1.77
N VAL A 95 6.49 -3.50 2.77
CA VAL A 95 6.70 -2.48 3.80
C VAL A 95 7.02 -1.11 3.17
N TYR A 96 7.89 -1.09 2.16
CA TYR A 96 8.23 0.14 1.44
C TYR A 96 7.05 0.67 0.63
N ARG A 97 6.23 -0.21 0.03
CA ARG A 97 5.01 0.18 -0.68
C ARG A 97 4.04 0.89 0.25
N VAL A 98 3.78 0.31 1.42
CA VAL A 98 2.87 0.89 2.42
C VAL A 98 3.39 2.22 2.94
N TYR A 99 4.70 2.33 3.18
CA TYR A 99 5.32 3.58 3.61
C TYR A 99 5.18 4.67 2.55
N LEU A 100 5.48 4.32 1.29
CA LEU A 100 5.38 5.25 0.17
C LEU A 100 3.95 5.75 -0.05
N ASP A 101 2.98 4.83 -0.05
CA ASP A 101 1.56 5.16 -0.26
C ASP A 101 1.02 6.07 0.85
N SER A 102 1.49 5.86 2.09
CA SER A 102 1.14 6.71 3.23
C SER A 102 1.79 8.09 3.12
N TYR A 103 3.04 8.15 2.66
CA TYR A 103 3.76 9.41 2.44
C TYR A 103 3.15 10.24 1.31
N LEU A 104 2.77 9.60 0.19
CA LEU A 104 2.16 10.29 -0.96
C LEU A 104 0.85 11.01 -0.60
N ARG A 105 0.09 10.50 0.39
CA ARG A 105 -1.15 11.12 0.88
C ARG A 105 -0.92 12.46 1.57
N GLU A 106 0.29 12.74 2.03
CA GLU A 106 0.65 14.00 2.67
C GLU A 106 0.83 15.16 1.69
N ALA A 107 0.78 14.87 0.38
CA ALA A 107 0.88 15.89 -0.64
C ALA A 107 -0.21 16.96 -0.48
N ARG A 108 0.20 18.22 -0.51
CA ARG A 108 -0.68 19.38 -0.36
C ARG A 108 -0.98 19.99 -1.72
N ALA A 109 -2.21 20.47 -1.90
CA ALA A 109 -2.54 21.29 -3.06
C ALA A 109 -2.06 22.71 -2.80
N ALA A 110 -1.04 23.13 -3.55
CA ALA A 110 -0.47 24.47 -3.42
C ALA A 110 -1.29 25.52 -4.17
N ASP A 111 -1.90 25.14 -5.29
CA ASP A 111 -2.55 26.09 -6.19
C ASP A 111 -3.63 25.43 -7.06
N TYR A 112 -4.72 26.18 -7.28
CA TYR A 112 -5.79 25.87 -8.21
C TYR A 112 -6.03 27.08 -9.12
N ARG A 113 -5.92 26.90 -10.43
CA ARG A 113 -6.09 27.98 -11.42
C ARG A 113 -6.89 27.52 -12.61
N THR A 114 -7.77 28.39 -13.08
CA THR A 114 -8.46 28.20 -14.36
C THR A 114 -7.55 28.62 -15.51
N VAL A 115 -7.36 27.72 -16.47
CA VAL A 115 -6.63 27.96 -17.71
C VAL A 115 -7.59 27.66 -18.86
N ARG A 116 -8.20 28.69 -19.44
CA ARG A 116 -9.30 28.55 -20.44
C ARG A 116 -10.45 27.71 -19.84
N ASP A 117 -10.88 26.67 -20.54
CA ASP A 117 -11.96 25.74 -20.11
C ASP A 117 -11.45 24.58 -19.24
N SER A 118 -10.23 24.71 -18.71
CA SER A 118 -9.59 23.68 -17.90
C SER A 118 -9.21 24.20 -16.52
N LEU A 119 -9.27 23.34 -15.52
CA LEU A 119 -8.74 23.61 -14.19
C LEU A 119 -7.37 22.95 -14.06
N LYS A 120 -6.36 23.77 -13.77
CA LYS A 120 -5.00 23.36 -13.42
C LYS A 120 -4.87 23.28 -11.90
N THR A 121 -4.36 22.16 -11.41
CA THR A 121 -4.01 21.95 -10.00
C THR A 121 -2.52 21.67 -9.86
N THR A 122 -1.86 22.28 -8.88
CA THR A 122 -0.46 21.98 -8.54
C THR A 122 -0.41 21.33 -7.16
N LEU A 123 0.14 20.11 -7.10
CA LEU A 123 0.43 19.41 -5.85
C LEU A 123 1.91 19.54 -5.49
N GLU A 124 2.17 19.60 -4.19
CA GLU A 124 3.51 19.64 -3.63
C GLU A 124 3.66 18.59 -2.54
N LEU A 125 4.81 17.91 -2.55
CA LEU A 125 5.18 16.92 -1.54
C LEU A 125 6.59 17.20 -1.08
N HIS A 126 6.74 17.43 0.23
CA HIS A 126 8.04 17.67 0.83
C HIS A 126 8.64 16.35 1.31
N LEU A 127 9.77 15.95 0.75
CA LEU A 127 10.57 14.80 1.15
C LEU A 127 11.52 15.22 2.28
N SER A 128 11.26 14.70 3.48
CA SER A 128 12.12 14.94 4.64
C SER A 128 13.41 14.12 4.55
N PRO A 129 14.50 14.51 5.23
CA PRO A 129 15.68 13.66 5.36
C PRO A 129 15.35 12.28 5.96
N ARG A 130 14.37 12.23 6.87
CA ARG A 130 13.81 11.01 7.45
C ARG A 130 13.23 10.07 6.40
N PHE A 131 12.48 10.58 5.42
CA PHE A 131 11.98 9.78 4.29
C PHE A 131 13.10 9.03 3.59
N TYR A 132 14.21 9.70 3.27
CA TYR A 132 15.35 9.07 2.62
C TYR A 132 16.00 8.01 3.51
N GLN A 133 16.14 8.27 4.81
CA GLN A 133 16.65 7.28 5.78
C GLN A 133 15.79 6.01 5.78
N CYS A 134 14.47 6.16 5.93
CA CYS A 134 13.52 5.05 6.00
C CYS A 134 13.45 4.24 4.68
N MET A 135 13.50 4.93 3.53
CA MET A 135 13.46 4.27 2.23
C MET A 135 14.78 3.61 1.83
N SER A 136 15.91 4.10 2.33
CA SER A 136 17.24 3.55 2.03
C SER A 136 17.69 2.44 2.99
N GLY A 137 17.06 2.34 4.16
CA GLY A 137 17.40 1.37 5.19
C GLY A 137 16.75 0.00 4.99
N ASP A 138 17.05 -0.92 5.91
CA ASP A 138 16.51 -2.28 5.90
C ASP A 138 15.02 -2.31 6.24
N THR A 139 14.36 -3.44 5.95
CA THR A 139 12.91 -3.62 6.18
C THR A 139 12.50 -3.42 7.64
N VAL A 140 13.38 -3.73 8.59
CA VAL A 140 13.17 -3.49 10.03
C VAL A 140 13.08 -1.99 10.33
N LEU A 141 13.99 -1.19 9.77
CA LEU A 141 13.97 0.26 9.94
C LEU A 141 12.75 0.87 9.25
N ALA A 142 12.41 0.42 8.04
CA ALA A 142 11.21 0.87 7.35
C ALA A 142 9.93 0.54 8.14
N GLY A 143 9.88 -0.63 8.78
CA GLY A 143 8.81 -1.01 9.70
C GLY A 143 8.72 -0.11 10.94
N GLN A 144 9.85 0.28 11.52
CA GLN A 144 9.90 1.25 12.62
C GLN A 144 9.40 2.62 12.17
N CYS A 145 9.84 3.12 11.01
CA CYS A 145 9.38 4.40 10.47
C CYS A 145 7.86 4.43 10.24
N LEU A 146 7.27 3.33 9.75
CA LEU A 146 5.82 3.21 9.62
C LEU A 146 5.09 3.37 10.97
N GLN A 147 5.63 2.78 12.03
CA GLN A 147 5.05 2.84 13.37
C GLN A 147 5.24 4.23 14.01
N GLU A 148 6.45 4.78 13.95
CA GLU A 148 6.80 6.08 14.53
C GLU A 148 6.05 7.24 13.85
N ASP A 149 5.95 7.22 12.52
CA ASP A 149 5.27 8.28 11.77
C ASP A 149 3.73 8.14 11.82
N ASN A 150 3.20 7.16 12.56
CA ASN A 150 1.79 6.78 12.57
C ASN A 150 1.25 6.57 11.14
N LYS A 151 2.11 6.07 10.24
CA LYS A 151 1.85 5.80 8.82
C LYS A 151 1.44 4.34 8.61
N LEU A 152 0.76 3.76 9.59
CA LEU A 152 0.15 2.46 9.44
C LEU A 152 -0.93 2.55 8.35
N ALA A 153 -1.03 1.53 7.52
CA ALA A 153 -2.05 1.46 6.47
C ALA A 153 -3.44 1.58 7.11
N PHE A 154 -4.00 2.78 7.16
CA PHE A 154 -5.41 2.98 7.45
C PHE A 154 -6.18 2.49 6.22
N THR A 155 -6.47 1.20 6.22
CA THR A 155 -7.57 0.67 5.44
C THR A 155 -8.81 1.46 5.81
N ARG A 156 -9.57 1.88 4.79
CA ARG A 156 -10.73 2.77 4.95
C ARG A 156 -11.85 2.16 5.82
N LEU A 157 -11.73 0.87 6.14
CA LEU A 157 -12.42 0.21 7.22
C LEU A 157 -11.55 0.36 8.48
N GLY A 158 -11.93 1.26 9.39
CA GLY A 158 -11.24 1.41 10.66
C GLY A 158 -11.40 0.13 11.48
N TYR A 159 -10.41 -0.75 11.45
CA TYR A 159 -10.34 -1.85 12.40
C TYR A 159 -9.54 -1.38 13.60
N LYS A 160 -10.12 -1.52 14.79
CA LYS A 160 -9.31 -1.70 15.98
C LYS A 160 -8.39 -2.90 15.74
N THR A 161 -7.13 -2.78 16.13
CA THR A 161 -6.22 -3.92 16.15
C THR A 161 -6.85 -5.02 17.00
N ALA A 162 -7.16 -6.16 16.38
CA ALA A 162 -7.63 -7.34 17.10
C ALA A 162 -6.43 -8.00 17.77
N THR A 163 -6.59 -8.41 19.03
CA THR A 163 -5.60 -9.21 19.74
C THR A 163 -5.40 -10.53 19.01
N VAL A 164 -4.26 -10.68 18.34
CA VAL A 164 -3.86 -11.95 17.73
C VAL A 164 -3.38 -12.89 18.81
N THR A 165 -3.94 -14.09 18.86
CA THR A 165 -3.48 -15.19 19.72
C THR A 165 -3.05 -16.34 18.83
N SER A 166 -1.94 -16.99 19.14
CA SER A 166 -1.52 -18.21 18.43
C SER A 166 -2.50 -19.32 18.76
N ALA A 167 -3.32 -19.71 17.80
CA ALA A 167 -4.18 -20.88 17.94
C ALA A 167 -3.38 -22.16 17.66
N ASN A 168 -3.56 -23.17 18.49
CA ASN A 168 -3.00 -24.49 18.26
C ASN A 168 -3.84 -25.20 17.18
N LEU A 169 -3.26 -25.42 16.00
CA LEU A 169 -3.91 -26.05 14.84
C LEU A 169 -4.27 -27.54 15.04
N ALA A 170 -4.10 -28.10 16.25
CA ALA A 170 -4.63 -29.41 16.61
C ALA A 170 -6.16 -29.33 16.77
N CYS A 171 -6.87 -29.37 15.65
CA CYS A 171 -8.33 -29.38 15.62
C CYS A 171 -8.83 -30.81 15.83
N GLY A 172 -9.70 -31.00 16.82
CA GLY A 172 -10.35 -32.30 17.09
C GLY A 172 -11.50 -32.62 16.12
N SER A 173 -11.86 -31.67 15.26
CA SER A 173 -12.97 -31.68 14.31
C SER A 173 -12.52 -31.17 12.94
N ARG A 174 -13.36 -31.42 11.93
CA ARG A 174 -13.13 -31.04 10.52
C ARG A 174 -13.01 -29.52 10.28
N ASP A 175 -13.40 -28.70 11.26
CA ASP A 175 -13.25 -27.25 11.27
C ASP A 175 -12.69 -26.77 12.62
N CYS A 176 -11.85 -25.73 12.57
CA CYS A 176 -11.13 -25.11 13.68
C CYS A 176 -11.80 -23.82 14.17
N SER A 177 -12.92 -23.44 13.56
CA SER A 177 -13.64 -22.17 13.79
C SER A 177 -14.02 -21.93 15.25
N ASP A 178 -14.32 -22.97 16.03
CA ASP A 178 -14.64 -22.86 17.46
C ASP A 178 -13.47 -22.36 18.34
N GLN A 179 -12.23 -22.51 17.87
CA GLN A 179 -11.05 -22.02 18.57
C GLN A 179 -10.81 -20.51 18.37
N TYR A 180 -11.52 -19.89 17.43
CA TYR A 180 -11.40 -18.47 17.14
C TYR A 180 -12.61 -17.69 17.67
N TYR A 181 -12.38 -16.72 18.55
CA TYR A 181 -13.43 -15.77 18.95
C TYR A 181 -13.44 -14.59 17.99
N VAL A 182 -14.18 -14.69 16.89
CA VAL A 182 -14.42 -13.56 15.98
C VAL A 182 -15.83 -13.03 16.23
N SER A 183 -15.94 -11.82 16.78
CA SER A 183 -17.24 -11.15 16.96
C SER A 183 -17.88 -10.83 15.61
N GLY A 184 -19.16 -11.19 15.44
CA GLY A 184 -19.95 -10.85 14.26
C GLY A 184 -20.15 -11.98 13.23
N PHE A 185 -19.52 -13.14 13.43
CA PHE A 185 -19.78 -14.34 12.61
C PHE A 185 -20.53 -15.41 13.41
N SER A 186 -21.49 -16.08 12.78
CA SER A 186 -22.21 -17.20 13.38
C SER A 186 -21.25 -18.37 13.57
N LYS A 187 -21.12 -18.86 14.80
CA LYS A 187 -20.33 -20.06 15.13
C LYS A 187 -20.99 -21.37 14.70
N LYS A 188 -22.24 -21.31 14.24
CA LYS A 188 -22.96 -22.49 13.77
C LYS A 188 -22.82 -22.58 12.26
N PRO A 189 -22.29 -23.68 11.70
CA PRO A 189 -22.31 -23.89 10.26
C PRO A 189 -23.77 -23.87 9.79
N ASN A 190 -24.02 -23.15 8.71
CA ASN A 190 -25.33 -23.17 8.07
C ASN A 190 -25.50 -24.53 7.39
N VAL A 191 -26.64 -25.17 7.60
CA VAL A 191 -26.90 -26.53 7.08
C VAL A 191 -26.84 -26.53 5.55
N VAL A 192 -27.23 -25.42 4.92
CA VAL A 192 -27.15 -25.25 3.47
C VAL A 192 -25.69 -25.25 3.00
N ASP A 193 -24.83 -24.45 3.64
CA ASP A 193 -23.40 -24.36 3.30
C ASP A 193 -22.71 -25.72 3.47
N ASP A 194 -23.02 -26.45 4.55
CA ASP A 194 -22.45 -27.77 4.84
C ASP A 194 -22.85 -28.81 3.78
N THR A 195 -24.12 -28.81 3.37
CA THR A 195 -24.59 -29.71 2.29
C THR A 195 -23.98 -29.36 0.93
N LEU A 196 -23.75 -28.08 0.65
CA LEU A 196 -23.10 -27.64 -0.58
C LEU A 196 -21.61 -27.99 -0.58
N LEU A 197 -20.92 -27.84 0.56
CA LEU A 197 -19.54 -28.26 0.75
C LEU A 197 -19.38 -29.78 0.59
N GLU A 198 -20.26 -30.58 1.20
CA GLU A 198 -20.21 -32.05 1.13
C GLU A 198 -20.51 -32.56 -0.29
N ALA A 199 -21.36 -31.85 -1.04
CA ALA A 199 -21.62 -32.15 -2.45
C ALA A 199 -20.55 -31.62 -3.43
N GLY A 200 -19.54 -30.87 -2.96
CA GLY A 200 -18.54 -30.23 -3.84
C GLY A 200 -19.10 -29.07 -4.67
N LEU A 201 -20.20 -28.48 -4.20
CA LEU A 201 -21.04 -27.48 -4.87
C LEU A 201 -20.95 -26.08 -4.23
N TYR A 202 -20.01 -25.86 -3.31
CA TYR A 202 -19.82 -24.56 -2.66
C TYR A 202 -19.51 -23.44 -3.66
N ASP A 203 -18.79 -23.75 -4.75
CA ASP A 203 -18.48 -22.81 -5.82
C ASP A 203 -19.61 -22.61 -6.85
N VAL A 204 -20.73 -23.34 -6.75
CA VAL A 204 -21.84 -23.19 -7.71
C VAL A 204 -22.92 -22.22 -7.24
N GLU A 205 -22.80 -21.61 -6.06
CA GLU A 205 -23.76 -20.60 -5.59
C GLU A 205 -23.91 -19.44 -6.59
N TRP A 206 -22.83 -19.00 -7.22
CA TRP A 206 -22.90 -17.95 -8.25
C TRP A 206 -23.59 -18.45 -9.53
N ILE A 207 -23.43 -19.72 -9.91
CA ILE A 207 -24.06 -20.35 -11.08
C ILE A 207 -25.55 -20.57 -10.82
N ALA A 208 -25.92 -21.03 -9.63
CA ALA A 208 -27.29 -21.26 -9.24
C ALA A 208 -28.05 -19.93 -9.14
N ASN A 209 -27.50 -18.93 -8.45
CA ASN A 209 -28.19 -17.64 -8.28
C ASN A 209 -28.30 -16.87 -9.61
N THR A 210 -27.26 -16.93 -10.45
CA THR A 210 -27.29 -16.31 -11.78
C THR A 210 -28.18 -17.12 -12.74
N GLY A 211 -28.09 -18.44 -12.72
CA GLY A 211 -28.87 -19.35 -13.58
C GLY A 211 -30.36 -19.37 -13.25
N LEU A 212 -30.74 -19.39 -11.97
CA LEU A 212 -32.14 -19.25 -11.57
C LEU A 212 -32.68 -17.88 -11.94
N ARG A 213 -31.91 -16.80 -11.75
CA ARG A 213 -32.35 -15.47 -12.19
C ARG A 213 -32.56 -15.40 -13.71
N THR A 214 -31.65 -15.94 -14.52
CA THR A 214 -31.81 -15.93 -15.97
C THR A 214 -32.98 -16.78 -16.43
N ILE A 215 -33.21 -17.95 -15.81
CA ILE A 215 -34.37 -18.81 -16.09
C ILE A 215 -35.68 -18.13 -15.68
N PHE A 216 -35.74 -17.51 -14.50
CA PHE A 216 -36.92 -16.76 -14.06
C PHE A 216 -37.22 -15.59 -14.99
N GLN A 217 -36.20 -14.86 -15.43
CA GLN A 217 -36.37 -13.75 -16.38
C GLN A 217 -36.81 -14.27 -17.75
N TYR A 218 -36.26 -15.38 -18.22
CA TYR A 218 -36.67 -16.02 -19.47
C TYR A 218 -38.12 -16.52 -19.42
N LEU A 219 -38.54 -17.14 -18.30
CA LEU A 219 -39.91 -17.61 -18.12
C LEU A 219 -40.90 -16.45 -17.97
N LEU A 220 -40.54 -15.38 -17.28
CA LEU A 220 -41.37 -14.18 -17.19
C LEU A 220 -41.51 -13.53 -18.58
N ILE A 221 -40.43 -13.34 -19.33
CA ILE A 221 -40.48 -12.69 -20.64
C ILE A 221 -41.27 -13.53 -21.65
N ASN A 222 -41.06 -14.85 -21.72
CA ASN A 222 -41.78 -15.72 -22.67
C ASN A 222 -43.21 -16.06 -22.23
N GLY A 223 -43.50 -16.05 -20.92
CA GLY A 223 -44.85 -16.20 -20.40
C GLY A 223 -45.76 -15.03 -20.77
N PHE A 224 -45.22 -13.81 -20.86
CA PHE A 224 -45.96 -12.64 -21.36
C PHE A 224 -46.18 -12.67 -22.88
N TYR A 225 -45.27 -13.24 -23.67
CA TYR A 225 -45.40 -13.33 -25.14
C TYR A 225 -46.39 -14.41 -25.62
N SER A 226 -46.70 -15.40 -24.79
CA SER A 226 -47.64 -16.49 -25.13
C SER A 226 -49.07 -16.23 -24.65
N ALA A 227 -49.31 -15.10 -23.96
CA ALA A 227 -50.61 -14.65 -23.46
C ALA A 227 -51.17 -13.44 -24.24
N LEU A 228 -50.58 -13.09 -25.39
CA LEU A 228 -51.00 -11.99 -26.29
C LEU A 228 -51.28 -12.53 -27.70
#